data_AF-A4H3I7-F1
#
_entry.id   AF-A4H3I7-F1
#
_cell.length_a   1.000
_cell.length_b   1.000
_cell.length_c   1.000
_cell.angle_alpha   90.00
_cell.angle_beta   90.00
_cell.angle_gamma   90.00
#
_symmetry.space_group_name_H-M   'P 1'
#
loop_
_entity.id
_entity.type
_entity.pdbx_description
1 polymer ?
#
loop_
_entity_poly.entity_id
_entity_poly.type
_entity_poly.pdbx_seq_one_letter_code
_entity_poly.pdbx_strand_id
1 'polypeptide(L)'
;MAAPASHYTFANLKALGLCVPQVALSRQPRLRPHVGNLNGLVYPLPYYAMWRGNHNKYTYNQATPARWGEGNTNTMYHQHYAHAKCPTDYGRGGREFQFLSVKRGKLKRKPLPAVQYVNPNSKPQWVFKSWHNPLSAPSMWEREVQYPEHTPEHTGAKRPLAVVAPKTNHKHLFLMHMEKVSVTVSPLLFGYGHTLQKAALDFYRRGLSARSPFPKDKMFLYYSIDHITPKIEVTWLDGSVYVPPLIEGVTAQDLIQMVMEQAWLAADQMSAAGRVLNPIAIDDYKWDQLIAFKQKRAKVAEAAKGGAKK
;
A
#
# COMPACT_ATOMS: atom_id res chain seq x y z
N MET A 1 -22.31 51.06 -19.08
CA MET A 1 -21.14 50.81 -18.22
C MET A 1 -21.37 49.50 -17.50
N ALA A 2 -20.43 48.54 -17.57
CA ALA A 2 -20.57 47.27 -16.86
C ALA A 2 -20.49 47.51 -15.35
N ALA A 3 -21.33 46.84 -14.57
CA ALA A 3 -21.28 46.92 -13.11
C ALA A 3 -19.91 46.46 -12.60
N PRO A 4 -19.36 47.10 -11.53
CA PRO A 4 -18.09 46.67 -10.97
C PRO A 4 -18.18 45.25 -10.42
N ALA A 5 -17.10 44.47 -10.57
CA ALA A 5 -17.03 43.11 -10.04
C ALA A 5 -17.26 43.12 -8.52
N SER A 6 -18.16 42.27 -8.03
CA SER A 6 -18.45 42.12 -6.60
C SER A 6 -17.74 40.89 -6.04
N HIS A 7 -17.15 41.05 -4.85
CA HIS A 7 -16.50 39.99 -4.09
C HIS A 7 -17.12 39.89 -2.71
N TYR A 8 -16.94 38.76 -2.03
CA TYR A 8 -17.37 38.61 -0.64
C TYR A 8 -16.62 39.60 0.27
N THR A 9 -17.39 40.37 1.04
CA THR A 9 -16.89 41.24 2.10
C THR A 9 -17.50 40.84 3.44
N PHE A 10 -16.94 41.32 4.55
CA PHE A 10 -17.55 41.11 5.87
C PHE A 10 -18.97 41.70 5.96
N ALA A 11 -19.25 42.78 5.23
CA ALA A 11 -20.60 43.34 5.14
C ALA A 11 -21.56 42.37 4.43
N ASN A 12 -21.11 41.74 3.33
CA ASN A 12 -21.90 40.75 2.60
C ASN A 12 -22.18 39.52 3.46
N LEU A 13 -21.17 39.00 4.18
CA LEU A 13 -21.35 37.87 5.10
C LEU A 13 -22.30 38.20 6.26
N LYS A 14 -22.23 39.43 6.78
CA LYS A 14 -23.14 39.93 7.82
C LYS A 14 -24.57 40.02 7.30
N ALA A 15 -24.77 40.49 6.06
CA ALA A 15 -26.08 40.51 5.41
C ALA A 15 -26.66 39.09 5.20
N LEU A 16 -25.80 38.10 4.99
CA LEU A 16 -26.16 36.67 4.94
C LEU A 16 -26.38 36.03 6.33
N GLY A 17 -26.27 36.81 7.42
CA GLY A 17 -26.51 36.35 8.79
C GLY A 17 -25.29 35.80 9.52
N LEU A 18 -24.09 35.87 8.95
CA LEU A 18 -22.85 35.41 9.57
C LEU A 18 -22.00 36.58 10.08
N CYS A 19 -21.71 36.59 11.39
CA CYS A 19 -20.76 37.53 11.98
C CYS A 19 -19.41 36.85 12.23
N VAL A 20 -18.32 37.53 11.84
CA VAL A 20 -16.96 37.01 12.01
C VAL A 20 -16.44 37.19 13.44
N PRO A 21 -15.54 36.30 13.91
CA PRO A 21 -14.95 36.42 15.24
C PRO A 21 -14.08 37.67 15.36
N GLN A 22 -14.14 38.31 16.53
CA GLN A 22 -13.37 39.52 16.81
C GLN A 22 -11.87 39.24 16.93
N VAL A 23 -11.05 40.00 16.20
CA VAL A 23 -9.58 39.83 16.14
C VAL A 23 -8.83 40.80 17.07
N ALA A 24 -9.32 42.03 17.21
CA ALA A 24 -8.69 43.04 18.07
C ALA A 24 -9.46 43.19 19.38
N LEU A 25 -10.72 43.64 19.30
CA LEU A 25 -11.52 44.00 20.46
C LEU A 25 -12.44 42.84 20.86
N SER A 26 -12.01 42.06 21.84
CA SER A 26 -12.81 40.99 22.42
C SER A 26 -12.41 40.75 23.86
N ARG A 27 -13.39 40.51 24.72
CA ARG A 27 -13.16 40.08 26.11
C ARG A 27 -12.71 38.61 26.20
N GLN A 28 -12.74 37.88 25.09
CA GLN A 28 -12.32 36.49 25.03
C GLN A 28 -10.78 36.35 25.09
N PRO A 29 -10.25 35.22 25.59
CA PRO A 29 -8.82 34.97 25.65
C PRO A 29 -8.16 35.12 24.27
N ARG A 30 -7.16 36.01 24.18
CA ARG A 30 -6.38 36.21 22.95
C ARG A 30 -5.22 35.23 22.98
N LEU A 31 -5.40 34.03 22.41
CA LEU A 31 -4.50 32.87 22.49
C LEU A 31 -3.03 33.19 22.12
N ARG A 32 -2.31 33.80 23.05
CA ARG A 32 -0.94 34.29 22.91
C ARG A 32 -0.13 33.83 24.13
N PRO A 33 0.08 32.51 24.29
CA PRO A 33 0.75 31.94 25.46
C PRO A 33 2.22 32.36 25.57
N HIS A 34 2.79 32.94 24.51
CA HIS A 34 4.13 33.51 24.54
C HIS A 34 4.23 34.74 25.45
N VAL A 35 3.13 35.46 25.67
CA VAL A 35 3.08 36.64 26.54
C VAL A 35 3.39 36.20 27.97
N GLY A 36 4.48 36.70 28.54
CA GLY A 36 4.93 36.38 29.90
C GLY A 36 5.70 35.05 30.06
N ASN A 37 5.91 34.28 28.99
CA ASN A 37 6.61 32.98 29.06
C ASN A 37 7.86 32.90 28.17
N LEU A 38 7.77 33.47 26.95
CA LEU A 38 8.88 33.50 26.00
C LEU A 38 9.68 34.80 26.18
N ASN A 39 11.02 34.69 26.20
CA ASN A 39 11.91 35.82 26.47
C ASN A 39 12.63 36.30 25.21
N GLY A 40 12.92 37.60 25.09
CA GLY A 40 13.68 38.15 23.98
C GLY A 40 12.92 38.13 22.65
N LEU A 41 13.60 37.77 21.56
CA LEU A 41 12.97 37.71 20.23
C LEU A 41 11.95 36.57 20.14
N VAL A 42 10.70 36.92 19.83
CA VAL A 42 9.61 35.97 19.58
C VAL A 42 9.18 36.07 18.13
N TYR A 43 9.24 34.95 17.40
CA TYR A 43 8.81 34.90 16.01
C TYR A 43 7.28 34.89 15.90
N PRO A 44 6.71 35.44 14.81
CA PRO A 44 5.26 35.52 14.62
C PRO A 44 4.57 34.17 14.38
N LEU A 45 5.33 33.10 14.15
CA LEU A 45 4.79 31.73 14.02
C LEU A 45 4.12 31.34 15.35
N PRO A 46 2.80 31.13 15.40
CA PRO A 46 2.13 30.82 16.66
C PRO A 46 2.60 29.47 17.22
N TYR A 47 2.75 29.39 18.54
CA TYR A 47 2.97 28.17 19.31
C TYR A 47 4.25 27.36 19.01
N TYR A 48 5.22 27.90 18.27
CA TYR A 48 6.42 27.15 17.84
C TYR A 48 7.24 26.53 18.99
N ALA A 49 7.09 27.04 20.22
CA ALA A 49 7.81 26.56 21.41
C ALA A 49 6.90 25.96 22.49
N MET A 50 5.61 25.70 22.20
CA MET A 50 4.67 25.17 23.21
C MET A 50 5.09 23.80 23.74
N TRP A 51 5.43 22.87 22.84
CA TRP A 51 5.80 21.49 23.19
C TRP A 51 7.05 21.37 24.07
N ARG A 52 7.94 22.36 23.97
CA ARG A 52 9.13 22.50 24.82
C ARG A 52 8.78 22.83 26.28
N GLY A 53 7.52 23.17 26.56
CA GLY A 53 7.07 23.69 27.86
C GLY A 53 6.87 25.20 27.83
N ASN A 54 6.49 25.76 26.68
CA ASN A 54 6.25 27.19 26.48
C ASN A 54 7.44 28.09 26.85
N HIS A 55 8.67 27.67 26.51
CA HIS A 55 9.87 28.48 26.71
C HIS A 55 10.86 28.35 25.54
N ASN A 56 11.74 29.34 25.38
CA ASN A 56 12.81 29.36 24.38
C ASN A 56 14.22 29.24 24.97
N LYS A 57 14.35 28.87 26.24
CA LYS A 57 15.64 28.61 26.91
C LYS A 57 16.32 27.31 26.44
N TYR A 58 17.59 27.14 26.83
CA TYR A 58 18.41 25.93 26.66
C TYR A 58 18.54 25.43 25.20
N THR A 59 18.57 26.34 24.24
CA THR A 59 18.67 26.01 22.81
C THR A 59 20.09 25.63 22.35
N TYR A 60 21.10 25.82 23.20
CA TYR A 60 22.51 25.54 22.90
C TYR A 60 22.87 24.06 22.94
N ASN A 61 22.15 23.23 23.71
CA ASN A 61 22.47 21.81 23.86
C ASN A 61 22.42 21.10 22.50
N GLN A 62 23.37 20.26 22.10
CA GLN A 62 23.31 19.60 20.79
C GLN A 62 22.69 18.19 20.86
N ALA A 63 22.99 17.44 21.91
CA ALA A 63 22.53 16.08 22.10
C ALA A 63 21.33 16.05 23.06
N THR A 64 20.18 15.54 22.61
CA THR A 64 18.99 15.36 23.44
C THR A 64 18.73 13.87 23.68
N PRO A 65 18.06 13.48 24.77
CA PRO A 65 17.46 12.15 24.88
C PRO A 65 16.61 11.88 23.64
N ALA A 66 16.84 10.75 22.98
CA ALA A 66 16.30 10.44 21.66
C ALA A 66 15.95 8.95 21.58
N ARG A 67 14.89 8.65 20.82
CA ARG A 67 14.56 7.26 20.42
C ARG A 67 15.26 6.92 19.10
N TRP A 68 15.17 5.66 18.67
CA TRP A 68 15.60 5.25 17.34
C TRP A 68 14.97 6.14 16.26
N GLY A 69 15.79 6.66 15.35
CA GLY A 69 15.35 7.60 14.32
C GLY A 69 15.41 9.07 14.72
N GLU A 70 15.95 9.41 15.89
CA GLU A 70 16.09 10.78 16.40
C GLU A 70 17.52 11.06 16.91
N GLY A 71 17.90 12.33 17.05
CA GLY A 71 19.16 12.74 17.69
C GLY A 71 20.40 12.03 17.15
N ASN A 72 21.24 11.56 18.06
CA ASN A 72 22.51 10.90 17.74
C ASN A 72 22.36 9.44 17.30
N THR A 73 21.13 8.95 17.05
CA THR A 73 20.94 7.58 16.55
C THR A 73 21.36 7.42 15.08
N ASN A 74 21.75 8.50 14.41
CA ASN A 74 22.31 8.45 13.06
C ASN A 74 23.65 7.71 12.95
N THR A 75 24.41 7.61 14.05
CA THR A 75 25.68 6.86 14.10
C THR A 75 25.48 5.37 14.41
N MET A 76 24.27 4.99 14.84
CA MET A 76 23.91 3.62 15.15
C MET A 76 23.08 3.01 14.02
N TYR A 77 23.29 1.73 13.74
CA TYR A 77 22.51 1.04 12.72
C TYR A 77 21.17 0.58 13.27
N HIS A 78 20.10 0.94 12.57
CA HIS A 78 18.77 0.37 12.78
C HIS A 78 18.12 0.12 11.42
N GLN A 79 17.73 -1.13 11.14
CA GLN A 79 17.32 -1.58 9.80
C GLN A 79 16.26 -0.67 9.16
N HIS A 80 15.23 -0.26 9.92
CA HIS A 80 14.20 0.64 9.43
C HIS A 80 14.74 2.03 9.03
N TYR A 81 15.45 2.72 9.92
CA TYR A 81 15.91 4.08 9.68
C TYR A 81 17.08 4.17 8.71
N ALA A 82 17.86 3.10 8.57
CA ALA A 82 18.98 3.03 7.63
C ALA A 82 18.55 3.24 6.16
N HIS A 83 17.35 2.79 5.78
CA HIS A 83 16.82 2.97 4.42
C HIS A 83 15.73 4.05 4.32
N ALA A 84 15.07 4.40 5.43
CA ALA A 84 13.96 5.34 5.44
C ALA A 84 14.37 6.78 5.81
N LYS A 85 15.62 7.01 6.27
CA LYS A 85 16.05 8.32 6.74
C LYS A 85 17.50 8.66 6.40
N CYS A 86 17.72 9.86 5.89
CA CYS A 86 19.08 10.37 5.65
C CYS A 86 19.80 10.63 6.99
N PRO A 87 21.08 10.23 7.15
CA PRO A 87 21.86 10.48 8.38
C PRO A 87 22.03 11.95 8.76
N THR A 88 21.89 12.87 7.80
CA THR A 88 21.98 14.32 8.04
C THR A 88 20.66 14.95 8.48
N ASP A 89 19.54 14.23 8.34
CA ASP A 89 18.20 14.74 8.64
C ASP A 89 17.76 14.38 10.07
N TYR A 90 18.72 13.97 10.90
CA TYR A 90 18.50 13.74 12.33
C TYR A 90 18.56 15.06 13.08
N GLY A 91 17.40 15.46 13.62
CA GLY A 91 17.25 16.59 14.52
C GLY A 91 17.14 16.16 15.98
N ARG A 92 16.64 17.07 16.81
CA ARG A 92 16.36 16.80 18.23
C ARG A 92 15.20 15.81 18.41
N GLY A 93 15.25 15.04 19.50
CA GLY A 93 14.25 14.03 19.83
C GLY A 93 13.11 14.52 20.71
N GLY A 94 12.02 13.76 20.74
CA GLY A 94 10.88 13.96 21.64
C GLY A 94 10.29 15.38 21.65
N ARG A 95 10.12 15.95 22.86
CA ARG A 95 9.52 17.29 23.07
C ARG A 95 10.35 18.44 22.49
N GLU A 96 11.62 18.18 22.16
CA GLU A 96 12.52 19.17 21.57
C GLU A 96 12.45 19.22 20.03
N PHE A 97 11.39 18.65 19.43
CA PHE A 97 11.14 18.71 17.99
C PHE A 97 11.25 20.16 17.46
N GLN A 98 12.00 20.31 16.36
CA GLN A 98 12.35 21.61 15.81
C GLN A 98 11.26 22.13 14.86
N PHE A 99 10.15 22.62 15.43
CA PHE A 99 9.08 23.28 14.66
C PHE A 99 9.56 24.54 13.92
N LEU A 100 10.53 25.25 14.50
CA LEU A 100 11.17 26.41 13.91
C LEU A 100 12.68 26.34 14.16
N SER A 101 13.47 26.46 13.09
CA SER A 101 14.93 26.54 13.17
C SER A 101 15.42 27.77 12.41
N VAL A 102 16.23 28.61 13.07
CA VAL A 102 16.84 29.79 12.46
C VAL A 102 18.36 29.61 12.50
N LYS A 103 18.99 29.68 11.33
CA LYS A 103 20.44 29.54 11.15
C LYS A 103 20.96 30.69 10.29
N ARG A 104 22.13 31.20 10.61
CA ARG A 104 22.84 32.19 9.77
C ARG A 104 23.58 31.47 8.64
N GLY A 105 23.85 32.18 7.55
CA GLY A 105 24.66 31.69 6.42
C GLY A 105 23.94 31.82 5.07
N LYS A 106 24.66 31.51 3.98
CA LYS A 106 24.11 31.49 2.63
C LYS A 106 23.40 30.16 2.39
N LEU A 107 22.11 30.19 2.05
CA LEU A 107 21.33 29.00 1.73
C LEU A 107 21.91 28.29 0.49
N LYS A 108 22.38 27.05 0.65
CA LYS A 108 22.78 26.19 -0.47
C LYS A 108 21.61 25.29 -0.87
N ARG A 109 20.99 25.58 -2.01
CA ARG A 109 19.95 24.71 -2.61
C ARG A 109 20.64 23.63 -3.44
N LYS A 110 20.60 22.38 -3.00
CA LYS A 110 21.06 21.24 -3.80
C LYS A 110 20.06 21.02 -4.97
N PRO A 111 20.52 20.61 -6.17
CA PRO A 111 19.61 20.23 -7.23
C PRO A 111 18.75 19.03 -6.80
N LEU A 112 17.54 18.94 -7.33
CA LEU A 112 16.68 17.76 -7.14
C LEU A 112 17.31 16.54 -7.82
N PRO A 113 17.03 15.31 -7.35
CA PRO A 113 17.45 14.10 -8.04
C PRO A 113 16.91 14.05 -9.48
N ALA A 114 17.74 13.64 -10.43
CA ALA A 114 17.32 13.36 -11.80
C ALA A 114 16.87 11.90 -11.93
N VAL A 115 15.85 11.65 -12.75
CA VAL A 115 15.41 10.29 -13.09
C VAL A 115 16.51 9.62 -13.93
N GLN A 116 16.90 8.41 -13.54
CA GLN A 116 17.93 7.61 -14.22
C GLN A 116 17.30 6.63 -15.22
N TYR A 117 18.13 6.03 -16.08
CA TYR A 117 17.72 5.06 -17.10
C TYR A 117 16.66 5.59 -18.08
N VAL A 118 16.75 6.87 -18.44
CA VAL A 118 15.87 7.53 -19.40
C VAL A 118 16.74 8.20 -20.46
N ASN A 119 16.42 7.98 -21.72
CA ASN A 119 17.05 8.69 -22.82
C ASN A 119 16.56 10.16 -22.83
N PRO A 120 17.46 11.15 -22.81
CA PRO A 120 17.08 12.58 -22.76
C PRO A 120 16.13 13.03 -23.87
N ASN A 121 16.14 12.36 -25.02
CA ASN A 121 15.29 12.69 -26.17
C ASN A 121 14.00 11.87 -26.23
N SER A 122 13.75 11.02 -25.23
CA SER A 122 12.59 10.13 -25.20
C SER A 122 11.29 10.92 -24.98
N LYS A 123 10.23 10.53 -25.70
CA LYS A 123 8.88 11.08 -25.55
C LYS A 123 8.01 10.04 -24.83
N PRO A 124 7.80 10.16 -23.51
CA PRO A 124 7.02 9.19 -22.78
C PRO A 124 5.52 9.31 -23.09
N GLN A 125 4.80 8.22 -22.88
CA GLN A 125 3.35 8.22 -22.80
C GLN A 125 2.90 8.58 -21.38
N TRP A 126 1.82 9.35 -21.28
CA TRP A 126 1.19 9.72 -20.01
C TRP A 126 -0.12 8.95 -19.81
N VAL A 127 -0.26 8.32 -18.64
CA VAL A 127 -1.49 7.63 -18.23
C VAL A 127 -2.28 8.50 -17.26
N PHE A 128 -3.51 8.83 -17.61
CA PHE A 128 -4.42 9.60 -16.75
C PHE A 128 -5.10 8.69 -15.73
N LYS A 129 -4.56 8.66 -14.50
CA LYS A 129 -5.20 7.96 -13.38
C LYS A 129 -6.32 8.82 -12.78
N SER A 130 -7.48 8.21 -12.58
CA SER A 130 -8.63 8.86 -11.95
C SER A 130 -9.43 7.88 -11.11
N TRP A 131 -10.18 8.40 -10.14
CA TRP A 131 -11.07 7.59 -9.29
C TRP A 131 -12.31 7.05 -10.03
N HIS A 132 -12.54 7.45 -11.29
CA HIS A 132 -13.55 6.82 -12.13
C HIS A 132 -13.15 5.38 -12.52
N ASN A 133 -11.84 5.09 -12.57
CA ASN A 133 -11.35 3.73 -12.74
C ASN A 133 -11.34 3.00 -11.38
N PRO A 134 -11.80 1.74 -11.32
CA PRO A 134 -11.79 1.00 -10.08
C PRO A 134 -10.36 0.73 -9.63
N LEU A 135 -10.08 0.88 -8.33
CA LEU A 135 -8.74 0.65 -7.76
C LEU A 135 -8.21 -0.77 -8.04
N SER A 136 -9.09 -1.75 -8.24
CA SER A 136 -8.73 -3.12 -8.59
C SER A 136 -8.24 -3.29 -10.03
N ALA A 137 -8.43 -2.31 -10.92
CA ALA A 137 -7.94 -2.38 -12.29
C ALA A 137 -6.41 -2.28 -12.32
N PRO A 138 -5.72 -3.09 -13.14
CA PRO A 138 -4.26 -3.01 -13.32
C PRO A 138 -3.75 -1.60 -13.65
N SER A 139 -4.52 -0.83 -14.42
CA SER A 139 -4.15 0.55 -14.83
C SER A 139 -3.91 1.53 -13.68
N MET A 140 -4.51 1.29 -12.50
CA MET A 140 -4.25 2.12 -11.32
C MET A 140 -2.84 1.88 -10.74
N TRP A 141 -2.29 0.69 -11.00
CA TRP A 141 -1.00 0.22 -10.53
C TRP A 141 0.12 0.38 -11.56
N GLU A 142 -0.24 0.60 -12.82
CA GLU A 142 0.68 0.97 -13.90
C GLU A 142 1.47 2.24 -13.59
N ARG A 143 2.56 2.46 -14.32
CA ARG A 143 3.34 3.71 -14.24
C ARG A 143 2.56 4.84 -14.89
N GLU A 144 2.58 6.03 -14.29
CA GLU A 144 1.95 7.24 -14.87
C GLU A 144 2.73 7.76 -16.08
N VAL A 145 4.06 7.85 -15.94
CA VAL A 145 4.98 8.20 -17.02
C VAL A 145 5.61 6.92 -17.55
N GLN A 146 5.33 6.61 -18.81
CA GLN A 146 5.76 5.38 -19.46
C GLN A 146 6.76 5.71 -20.56
N TYR A 147 8.02 5.34 -20.35
CA TYR A 147 9.08 5.53 -21.34
C TYR A 147 9.17 4.30 -22.28
N PRO A 148 9.38 4.49 -23.59
CA PRO A 148 9.63 3.41 -24.55
C PRO A 148 10.75 2.47 -24.11
N GLU A 149 11.86 3.02 -23.59
CA GLU A 149 13.00 2.23 -23.10
C GLU A 149 12.70 1.37 -21.86
N HIS A 150 11.53 1.53 -21.23
CA HIS A 150 11.09 0.68 -20.11
C HIS A 150 10.11 -0.40 -20.54
N THR A 151 9.73 -0.46 -21.81
CA THR A 151 8.84 -1.48 -22.36
C THR A 151 9.64 -2.74 -22.70
N PRO A 152 9.32 -3.91 -22.10
CA PRO A 152 10.02 -5.15 -22.39
C PRO A 152 9.55 -5.76 -23.73
N GLU A 153 10.09 -5.26 -24.85
CA GLU A 153 9.65 -5.67 -26.19
C GLU A 153 9.81 -7.18 -26.46
N HIS A 154 10.82 -7.83 -25.85
CA HIS A 154 11.05 -9.27 -25.98
C HIS A 154 9.91 -10.14 -25.44
N THR A 155 9.03 -9.61 -24.57
CA THR A 155 7.83 -10.31 -24.10
C THR A 155 6.60 -10.00 -24.96
N GLY A 156 6.73 -9.19 -26.01
CA GLY A 156 5.62 -8.70 -26.82
C GLY A 156 4.79 -7.59 -26.16
N ALA A 157 5.27 -7.01 -25.05
CA ALA A 157 4.57 -5.93 -24.36
C ALA A 157 4.60 -4.63 -25.17
N LYS A 158 3.49 -3.87 -25.14
CA LYS A 158 3.33 -2.55 -25.78
C LYS A 158 3.44 -1.38 -24.80
N ARG A 159 3.49 -1.68 -23.50
CA ARG A 159 3.68 -0.73 -22.40
C ARG A 159 4.61 -1.32 -21.35
N PRO A 160 5.27 -0.52 -20.50
CA PRO A 160 5.96 -1.03 -19.33
C PRO A 160 4.99 -1.75 -18.37
N LEU A 161 5.53 -2.71 -17.63
CA LEU A 161 4.80 -3.41 -16.57
C LEU A 161 4.56 -2.50 -15.36
N ALA A 162 3.56 -2.86 -14.55
CA ALA A 162 3.24 -2.16 -13.31
C ALA A 162 4.40 -2.29 -12.29
N VAL A 163 4.61 -1.24 -11.50
CA VAL A 163 5.70 -1.17 -10.51
C VAL A 163 5.21 -1.37 -9.06
N VAL A 164 3.90 -1.32 -8.85
CA VAL A 164 3.27 -1.59 -7.55
C VAL A 164 2.31 -2.75 -7.73
N ALA A 165 2.32 -3.71 -6.82
CA ALA A 165 1.34 -4.79 -6.75
C ALA A 165 0.35 -4.57 -5.60
N PRO A 166 -0.88 -5.11 -5.70
CA PRO A 166 -1.88 -4.99 -4.63
C PRO A 166 -1.43 -5.76 -3.39
N LYS A 167 -1.48 -5.12 -2.22
CA LYS A 167 -1.13 -5.73 -0.92
C LYS A 167 -2.31 -6.49 -0.31
N THR A 168 -2.81 -7.51 -1.00
CA THR A 168 -3.96 -8.31 -0.56
C THR A 168 -3.52 -9.68 -0.05
N ASN A 169 -4.04 -10.11 1.12
CA ASN A 169 -3.87 -11.48 1.59
C ASN A 169 -4.99 -12.37 1.01
N HIS A 170 -4.66 -13.12 -0.04
CA HIS A 170 -5.55 -13.95 -0.83
C HIS A 170 -5.87 -15.26 -0.11
N LYS A 171 -7.11 -15.41 0.36
CA LYS A 171 -7.57 -16.63 1.07
C LYS A 171 -8.20 -17.69 0.18
N HIS A 172 -8.52 -17.33 -1.06
CA HIS A 172 -9.14 -18.18 -2.07
C HIS A 172 -8.48 -17.93 -3.42
N LEU A 173 -8.55 -18.94 -4.29
CA LEU A 173 -8.07 -18.86 -5.66
C LEU A 173 -9.11 -18.20 -6.56
N PHE A 174 -8.63 -17.52 -7.60
CA PHE A 174 -9.45 -16.98 -8.69
C PHE A 174 -8.86 -17.48 -10.01
N LEU A 175 -9.60 -18.36 -10.69
CA LEU A 175 -9.07 -19.16 -11.81
C LEU A 175 -9.43 -18.58 -13.18
N MET A 176 -9.93 -17.34 -13.26
CA MET A 176 -10.41 -16.78 -14.53
C MET A 176 -9.28 -16.61 -15.56
N HIS A 177 -8.10 -16.17 -15.11
CA HIS A 177 -6.91 -15.93 -15.96
C HIS A 177 -5.92 -17.10 -16.00
N MET A 178 -6.31 -18.24 -15.41
CA MET A 178 -5.58 -19.50 -15.49
C MET A 178 -6.23 -20.38 -16.56
N GLU A 179 -5.43 -21.03 -17.40
CA GLU A 179 -5.94 -22.01 -18.37
C GLU A 179 -6.18 -23.36 -17.68
N LYS A 180 -5.15 -23.88 -17.02
CA LYS A 180 -5.19 -25.15 -16.28
C LYS A 180 -4.30 -25.12 -15.05
N VAL A 181 -4.66 -25.92 -14.05
CA VAL A 181 -3.91 -26.14 -12.83
C VAL A 181 -3.82 -27.65 -12.59
N SER A 182 -2.61 -28.19 -12.69
CA SER A 182 -2.32 -29.61 -12.46
C SER A 182 -1.70 -29.78 -11.08
N VAL A 183 -2.28 -30.62 -10.25
CA VAL A 183 -1.74 -30.98 -8.93
C VAL A 183 -1.34 -32.44 -8.98
N THR A 184 -0.05 -32.72 -8.90
CA THR A 184 0.49 -34.08 -8.84
C THR A 184 0.81 -34.42 -7.40
N VAL A 185 0.29 -35.53 -6.90
CA VAL A 185 0.48 -36.00 -5.52
C VAL A 185 0.86 -37.47 -5.48
N SER A 186 1.61 -37.92 -4.47
CA SER A 186 1.95 -39.34 -4.32
C SER A 186 1.08 -40.01 -3.25
N PRO A 187 0.33 -41.09 -3.56
CA PRO A 187 -0.46 -41.82 -2.57
C PRO A 187 0.38 -42.39 -1.41
N LEU A 188 1.63 -42.73 -1.67
CA LEU A 188 2.49 -43.43 -0.71
C LEU A 188 3.13 -42.45 0.29
N LEU A 189 3.44 -41.22 -0.14
CA LEU A 189 3.87 -40.13 0.76
C LEU A 189 2.76 -39.67 1.71
N PHE A 190 1.50 -39.91 1.37
CA PHE A 190 0.36 -39.62 2.26
C PHE A 190 0.37 -40.50 3.51
N GLY A 191 0.67 -41.80 3.37
CA GLY A 191 0.76 -42.74 4.49
C GLY A 191 1.86 -42.39 5.49
N TYR A 192 2.91 -41.71 5.03
CA TYR A 192 4.02 -41.21 5.87
C TYR A 192 3.64 -39.96 6.70
N GLY A 193 2.52 -39.30 6.40
CA GLY A 193 2.09 -38.10 7.12
C GLY A 193 2.85 -36.83 6.73
N HIS A 194 3.36 -36.74 5.49
CA HIS A 194 4.15 -35.60 5.04
C HIS A 194 3.34 -34.30 4.96
N THR A 195 3.83 -33.22 5.59
CA THR A 195 3.17 -31.89 5.63
C THR A 195 2.94 -31.28 4.24
N LEU A 196 3.91 -31.42 3.33
CA LEU A 196 3.80 -31.00 1.93
C LEU A 196 2.64 -31.66 1.19
N GLN A 197 2.43 -32.97 1.41
CA GLN A 197 1.32 -33.70 0.81
C GLN A 197 -0.02 -33.12 1.29
N LYS A 198 -0.14 -32.84 2.60
CA LYS A 198 -1.31 -32.17 3.17
C LYS A 198 -1.52 -30.78 2.55
N ALA A 199 -0.47 -29.97 2.43
CA ALA A 199 -0.55 -28.64 1.84
C ALA A 199 -1.02 -28.67 0.37
N ALA A 200 -0.51 -29.61 -0.43
CA ALA A 200 -0.93 -29.80 -1.82
C ALA A 200 -2.38 -30.27 -1.95
N LEU A 201 -2.82 -31.19 -1.10
CA LEU A 201 -4.22 -31.66 -1.07
C LEU A 201 -5.19 -30.58 -0.58
N ASP A 202 -4.82 -29.82 0.45
CA ASP A 202 -5.61 -28.69 0.95
C ASP A 202 -5.68 -27.56 -0.10
N PHE A 203 -4.59 -27.32 -0.83
CA PHE A 203 -4.58 -26.41 -1.98
C PHE A 203 -5.54 -26.90 -3.08
N TYR A 204 -5.46 -28.17 -3.47
CA TYR A 204 -6.36 -28.76 -4.47
C TYR A 204 -7.83 -28.65 -4.04
N ARG A 205 -8.15 -28.97 -2.78
CA ARG A 205 -9.50 -28.83 -2.22
C ARG A 205 -10.00 -27.38 -2.31
N ARG A 206 -9.16 -26.40 -1.98
CA ARG A 206 -9.51 -24.98 -2.11
C ARG A 206 -9.59 -24.52 -3.58
N GLY A 207 -8.83 -25.15 -4.47
CA GLY A 207 -8.92 -24.97 -5.92
C GLY A 207 -10.26 -25.42 -6.50
N LEU A 208 -10.79 -26.56 -6.04
CA LEU A 208 -12.13 -27.02 -6.43
C LEU A 208 -13.24 -26.09 -5.94
N SER A 209 -13.03 -25.40 -4.82
CA SER A 209 -13.93 -24.37 -4.28
C SER A 209 -13.49 -22.94 -4.64
N ALA A 210 -12.68 -22.78 -5.69
CA ALA A 210 -12.18 -21.49 -6.11
C ALA A 210 -13.27 -20.64 -6.76
N ARG A 211 -12.98 -19.34 -6.90
CA ARG A 211 -13.84 -18.42 -7.62
C ARG A 211 -13.65 -18.59 -9.13
N SER A 212 -14.57 -19.31 -9.75
CA SER A 212 -14.75 -19.47 -11.19
C SER A 212 -16.14 -20.08 -11.42
N PRO A 213 -16.80 -19.90 -12.59
CA PRO A 213 -18.08 -20.56 -12.85
C PRO A 213 -18.00 -22.09 -12.69
N PHE A 214 -16.95 -22.71 -13.23
CA PHE A 214 -16.71 -24.15 -13.12
C PHE A 214 -15.22 -24.43 -12.82
N PRO A 215 -14.80 -24.40 -11.55
CA PRO A 215 -13.39 -24.62 -11.17
C PRO A 215 -12.87 -26.00 -11.57
N LYS A 216 -13.74 -27.01 -11.59
CA LYS A 216 -13.43 -28.39 -11.95
C LYS A 216 -12.91 -28.55 -13.39
N ASP A 217 -13.24 -27.63 -14.30
CA ASP A 217 -12.82 -27.70 -15.70
C ASP A 217 -11.35 -27.27 -15.87
N LYS A 218 -10.77 -26.63 -14.83
CA LYS A 218 -9.39 -26.13 -14.84
C LYS A 218 -8.49 -26.83 -13.82
N MET A 219 -9.05 -27.44 -12.79
CA MET A 219 -8.32 -28.08 -11.70
C MET A 219 -8.22 -29.60 -11.93
N PHE A 220 -7.01 -30.09 -12.17
CA PHE A 220 -6.74 -31.52 -12.41
C PHE A 220 -5.86 -32.09 -11.29
N LEU A 221 -6.18 -33.30 -10.86
CA LEU A 221 -5.39 -34.05 -9.87
C LEU A 221 -4.79 -35.28 -10.54
N TYR A 222 -3.48 -35.46 -10.40
CA TYR A 222 -2.75 -36.61 -10.89
C TYR A 222 -2.08 -37.34 -9.73
N TYR A 223 -2.11 -38.67 -9.76
CA TYR A 223 -1.39 -39.50 -8.82
C TYR A 223 -0.06 -39.96 -9.44
N SER A 224 1.05 -39.69 -8.76
CA SER A 224 2.37 -40.18 -9.18
C SER A 224 2.62 -41.58 -8.63
N ILE A 225 2.76 -42.55 -9.53
CA ILE A 225 3.17 -43.94 -9.21
C ILE A 225 4.66 -43.99 -8.88
N ASP A 226 5.47 -43.16 -9.54
CA ASP A 226 6.94 -43.12 -9.42
C ASP A 226 7.45 -42.42 -8.15
N HIS A 227 6.58 -42.19 -7.16
CA HIS A 227 6.92 -41.53 -5.89
C HIS A 227 7.54 -40.13 -6.06
N ILE A 228 7.15 -39.41 -7.11
CA ILE A 228 7.60 -38.04 -7.32
C ILE A 228 7.04 -37.17 -6.19
N THR A 229 7.84 -36.21 -5.73
CA THR A 229 7.40 -35.21 -4.76
C THR A 229 6.16 -34.47 -5.27
N PRO A 230 5.23 -34.08 -4.36
CA PRO A 230 4.04 -33.37 -4.79
C PRO A 230 4.43 -32.09 -5.53
N LYS A 231 3.74 -31.80 -6.64
CA LYS A 231 4.00 -30.67 -7.53
C LYS A 231 2.69 -30.01 -7.91
N ILE A 232 2.71 -28.68 -7.99
CA ILE A 232 1.60 -27.89 -8.54
C ILE A 232 2.14 -27.19 -9.78
N GLU A 233 1.40 -27.25 -10.88
CA GLU A 233 1.72 -26.53 -12.11
C GLU A 233 0.51 -25.70 -12.52
N VAL A 234 0.72 -24.40 -12.73
CA VAL A 234 -0.31 -23.46 -13.20
C VAL A 234 0.09 -23.00 -14.59
N THR A 235 -0.74 -23.29 -15.58
CA THR A 235 -0.59 -22.75 -16.94
C THR A 235 -1.56 -21.61 -17.13
N TRP A 236 -1.05 -20.47 -17.56
CA TRP A 236 -1.83 -19.26 -17.80
C TRP A 236 -2.39 -19.24 -19.23
N LEU A 237 -3.28 -18.29 -19.54
CA LEU A 237 -3.92 -18.20 -20.86
C LEU A 237 -2.96 -17.92 -22.03
N ASP A 238 -1.75 -17.41 -21.75
CA ASP A 238 -0.68 -17.18 -22.73
C ASP A 238 0.24 -18.40 -22.92
N GLY A 239 -0.06 -19.52 -22.23
CA GLY A 239 0.72 -20.76 -22.28
C GLY A 239 1.94 -20.76 -21.35
N SER A 240 2.27 -19.66 -20.67
CA SER A 240 3.35 -19.65 -19.70
C SER A 240 3.00 -20.49 -18.47
N VAL A 241 4.01 -21.11 -17.85
CA VAL A 241 3.82 -22.06 -16.74
C VAL A 241 4.53 -21.57 -15.50
N TYR A 242 3.82 -21.59 -14.37
CA TYR A 242 4.37 -21.32 -13.05
C TYR A 242 4.26 -22.56 -12.15
N VAL A 243 5.34 -22.85 -11.43
CA VAL A 243 5.42 -23.96 -10.47
C VAL A 243 5.73 -23.36 -9.10
N PRO A 244 4.76 -23.20 -8.19
CA PRO A 244 5.05 -22.71 -6.85
C PRO A 244 5.95 -23.72 -6.11
N PRO A 245 7.10 -23.29 -5.58
CA PRO A 245 7.99 -24.19 -4.86
C PRO A 245 7.34 -24.71 -3.57
N LEU A 246 7.25 -26.03 -3.47
CA LEU A 246 6.76 -26.73 -2.29
C LEU A 246 7.96 -27.05 -1.39
N ILE A 247 8.21 -26.16 -0.41
CA ILE A 247 9.24 -26.33 0.61
C ILE A 247 8.63 -26.64 1.97
N GLU A 248 9.38 -27.30 2.84
CA GLU A 248 8.91 -27.68 4.17
C GLU A 248 8.39 -26.46 4.96
N GLY A 249 7.27 -26.63 5.66
CA GLY A 249 6.61 -25.57 6.42
C GLY A 249 5.60 -24.74 5.63
N VAL A 250 5.53 -24.90 4.30
CA VAL A 250 4.52 -24.22 3.47
C VAL A 250 3.11 -24.71 3.78
N THR A 251 2.19 -23.76 3.98
CA THR A 251 0.77 -24.05 4.13
C THR A 251 0.02 -23.87 2.82
N ALA A 252 -1.19 -24.44 2.73
CA ALA A 252 -2.08 -24.18 1.59
C ALA A 252 -2.43 -22.69 1.42
N GLN A 253 -2.41 -21.91 2.51
CA GLN A 253 -2.65 -20.46 2.44
C GLN A 253 -1.48 -19.74 1.75
N ASP A 254 -0.25 -20.13 2.05
CA ASP A 254 0.95 -19.53 1.43
C ASP A 254 0.99 -19.88 -0.07
N LEU A 255 0.66 -21.12 -0.43
CA LEU A 255 0.54 -21.54 -1.84
C LEU A 255 -0.52 -20.72 -2.59
N ILE A 256 -1.68 -20.47 -1.98
CA ILE A 256 -2.70 -19.61 -2.59
C ILE A 256 -2.19 -18.19 -2.76
N GLN A 257 -1.50 -17.63 -1.75
CA GLN A 257 -0.92 -16.30 -1.86
C GLN A 257 0.07 -16.22 -3.03
N MET A 258 1.02 -17.16 -3.11
CA MET A 258 2.02 -17.21 -4.18
C MET A 258 1.39 -17.35 -5.56
N VAL A 259 0.43 -18.26 -5.73
CA VAL A 259 -0.27 -18.46 -7.00
C VAL A 259 -1.09 -17.23 -7.38
N MET A 260 -1.76 -16.56 -6.43
CA MET A 260 -2.55 -15.37 -6.72
C MET A 260 -1.71 -14.14 -7.03
N GLU A 261 -0.56 -13.97 -6.39
CA GLU A 261 0.39 -12.91 -6.72
C GLU A 261 0.95 -13.11 -8.14
N GLN A 262 1.33 -14.34 -8.49
CA GLN A 262 1.80 -14.65 -9.85
C GLN A 262 0.68 -14.53 -10.89
N ALA A 263 -0.56 -14.87 -10.54
CA ALA A 263 -1.71 -14.66 -11.42
C ALA A 263 -1.90 -13.17 -11.75
N TRP A 264 -1.70 -12.28 -10.77
CA TRP A 264 -1.78 -10.84 -11.00
C TRP A 264 -0.66 -10.34 -11.91
N LEU A 265 0.58 -10.83 -11.71
CA LEU A 265 1.71 -10.49 -12.57
C LEU A 265 1.53 -11.00 -14.01
N ALA A 266 1.07 -12.23 -14.19
CA ALA A 266 0.75 -12.80 -15.49
C ALA A 266 -0.38 -12.02 -16.18
N ALA A 267 -1.41 -11.61 -15.42
CA ALA A 267 -2.48 -10.76 -15.96
C ALA A 267 -1.98 -9.38 -16.41
N ASP A 268 -1.04 -8.76 -15.68
CA ASP A 268 -0.40 -7.49 -16.10
C ASP A 268 0.43 -7.69 -17.38
N GLN A 269 1.21 -8.77 -17.48
CA GLN A 269 1.97 -9.10 -18.68
C GLN A 269 1.08 -9.33 -19.91
N MET A 270 0.02 -10.11 -19.77
CA MET A 270 -0.95 -10.34 -20.84
C MET A 270 -1.66 -9.04 -21.25
N SER A 271 -2.03 -8.21 -20.28
CA SER A 271 -2.63 -6.90 -20.54
C SER A 271 -1.65 -5.98 -21.28
N ALA A 272 -0.36 -5.97 -20.89
CA ALA A 272 0.68 -5.20 -21.54
C ALA A 272 0.95 -5.69 -22.98
N ALA A 273 0.85 -6.99 -23.25
CA ALA A 273 0.89 -7.57 -24.59
C ALA A 273 -0.34 -7.23 -25.45
N GLY A 274 -1.40 -6.67 -24.84
CA GLY A 274 -2.63 -6.28 -25.51
C GLY A 274 -3.69 -7.39 -25.57
N ARG A 275 -3.56 -8.46 -24.77
CA ARG A 275 -4.58 -9.48 -24.64
C ARG A 275 -5.73 -8.96 -23.79
N VAL A 276 -6.95 -9.07 -24.29
CA VAL A 276 -8.16 -8.71 -23.54
C VAL A 276 -8.42 -9.77 -22.48
N LEU A 277 -8.41 -9.35 -21.21
CA LEU A 277 -8.70 -10.21 -20.07
C LEU A 277 -10.08 -9.89 -19.51
N ASN A 278 -10.86 -10.93 -19.20
CA ASN A 278 -12.16 -10.77 -18.59
C ASN A 278 -12.00 -10.15 -17.18
N PRO A 279 -12.69 -9.04 -16.87
CA PRO A 279 -12.59 -8.42 -15.56
C PRO A 279 -13.32 -9.24 -14.50
N ILE A 280 -12.90 -9.08 -13.25
CA ILE A 280 -13.62 -9.65 -12.10
C ILE A 280 -14.89 -8.84 -11.84
N ALA A 281 -16.03 -9.52 -11.73
CA ALA A 281 -17.33 -8.92 -11.43
C ALA A 281 -17.94 -9.58 -10.18
N ILE A 282 -19.13 -9.18 -9.74
CA ILE A 282 -19.89 -9.89 -8.68
C ILE A 282 -20.56 -11.12 -9.32
N ASP A 283 -20.39 -12.28 -8.69
CA ASP A 283 -20.90 -13.60 -9.11
C ASP A 283 -21.50 -14.34 -7.91
N ASP A 284 -22.08 -15.52 -8.13
CA ASP A 284 -22.71 -16.34 -7.08
C ASP A 284 -21.73 -16.69 -5.95
N TYR A 285 -20.48 -16.99 -6.30
CA TYR A 285 -19.41 -17.20 -5.32
C TYR A 285 -19.23 -15.98 -4.39
N LYS A 286 -19.40 -14.76 -4.91
CA LYS A 286 -19.33 -13.54 -4.10
C LYS A 286 -20.51 -13.41 -3.15
N TRP A 287 -21.70 -13.86 -3.54
CA TRP A 287 -22.87 -13.92 -2.67
C TRP A 287 -22.67 -14.92 -1.53
N ASP A 288 -22.09 -16.08 -1.80
CA ASP A 288 -21.73 -17.06 -0.75
C ASP A 288 -20.73 -16.47 0.26
N GLN A 289 -19.72 -15.75 -0.23
CA GLN A 289 -18.80 -15.02 0.63
C GLN A 289 -19.52 -13.95 1.48
N LEU A 290 -20.52 -13.27 0.92
CA LEU A 290 -21.31 -12.29 1.67
C LEU A 290 -22.11 -12.94 2.78
N ILE A 291 -22.70 -14.12 2.54
CA ILE A 291 -23.42 -14.89 3.56
C ILE A 291 -22.46 -15.27 4.69
N ALA A 292 -21.30 -15.86 4.37
CA ALA A 292 -20.29 -16.22 5.36
C ALA A 292 -19.77 -15.00 6.15
N PHE A 293 -19.58 -13.86 5.46
CA PHE A 293 -19.20 -12.60 6.11
C PHE A 293 -20.26 -12.11 7.08
N LYS A 294 -21.55 -12.09 6.68
CA LYS A 294 -22.66 -11.68 7.54
C LYS A 294 -22.79 -12.58 8.77
N GLN A 295 -22.63 -13.90 8.61
CA GLN A 295 -22.62 -14.85 9.72
C GLN A 295 -21.46 -14.57 10.70
N LYS A 296 -20.24 -14.35 10.18
CA LYS A 296 -19.08 -14.01 11.02
C LYS A 296 -19.31 -12.69 11.76
N ARG A 297 -19.85 -11.68 11.10
CA ARG A 297 -20.17 -10.38 11.72
C ARG A 297 -21.20 -10.54 12.83
N ALA A 298 -22.25 -11.33 12.63
CA ALA A 298 -23.25 -11.60 13.66
C ALA A 298 -22.63 -12.29 14.89
N LYS A 299 -21.78 -13.32 14.68
CA LYS A 299 -21.06 -13.99 15.78
C LYS A 299 -20.17 -13.03 16.57
N VAL A 300 -19.44 -12.13 15.90
CA VAL A 300 -18.60 -11.12 16.56
C VAL A 300 -19.45 -10.11 17.35
N ALA A 301 -20.60 -9.69 16.81
CA ALA A 301 -21.50 -8.78 17.50
C ALA A 301 -22.10 -9.41 18.77
N GLU A 302 -22.49 -10.68 18.70
CA GLU A 302 -22.98 -11.42 19.88
C GLU A 302 -21.88 -11.64 20.93
N ALA A 303 -20.65 -11.96 20.50
CA ALA A 303 -19.50 -12.03 21.41
C ALA A 303 -19.17 -10.68 22.08
N ALA A 304 -19.33 -9.56 21.36
CA ALA A 304 -19.12 -8.22 21.91
C ALA A 304 -20.19 -7.82 22.93
N LYS A 305 -21.46 -8.22 22.72
CA LYS A 305 -22.53 -8.02 23.72
C LYS A 305 -22.32 -8.85 24.99
N GLY A 306 -21.71 -10.03 24.87
CA GLY A 306 -21.33 -10.87 26.01
C GLY A 306 -20.20 -10.30 26.88
N GLY A 307 -19.43 -9.32 26.37
CA GLY A 307 -18.34 -8.67 27.09
C GLY A 307 -18.75 -7.61 28.12
N ALA A 308 -20.04 -7.24 28.18
CA ALA A 308 -20.56 -6.29 29.18
C ALA A 308 -20.90 -6.94 30.53
N LYS A 309 -20.68 -8.25 30.69
CA LYS A 309 -20.75 -8.96 31.97
C LYS A 309 -19.36 -9.50 32.34
N LYS A 310 -18.48 -8.62 32.79
CA LYS A 310 -17.38 -8.93 33.71
C LYS A 310 -16.86 -7.65 34.33
#